data_AF-A0A3M1NUV5-F1
#
_entry.id   AF-A0A3M1NUV5-F1
#
_cell.length_a   1.000
_cell.length_b   1.000
_cell.length_c   1.000
_cell.angle_alpha   90.00
_cell.angle_beta   90.00
_cell.angle_gamma   90.00
#
_symmetry.space_group_name_H-M   'P 1'
#
loop_
_entity.id
_entity.type
_entity.pdbx_description
1 polymer ?
#
loop_
_entity_poly.entity_id
_entity_poly.type
_entity_poly.pdbx_seq_one_letter_code
_entity_poly.pdbx_strand_id
1 'polypeptide(L)'
;MFHFIRSTLAPQAYHGKGKKPPFFEGWYYKLVDSTTQHRIAVIPGLFLGETPESTQAFVQFFEGQRGEVTLFTFPLKAFQDTPYQLDFTIGDNRFTDSSIHLNLKSQRLQVSGSLTFKGVTPWPITLRSPGIMGWYAWAPFMQCYHGVVSLDHALVGKLQINEREIDFTGGRGYIEKDWGRAFPSAWIWVQSNHFSTVGTSLTASVAIIPWIRGAFPGFIIGLWHQNHLYRFATYTGAKITRLELREKEVLWIVQDKTHRLEMQARGSDKAGLLHAPTPQGMTRRIAETLDGEVQVRLFSNGKLVLEDLGNHAGMEMVGNLEELIRMWESEG
;
A
#
# COMPACT_ATOMS: atom_id res chain seq x y z
N MET A 1 3.47 24.44 14.30
CA MET A 1 4.19 23.40 15.07
C MET A 1 3.24 22.30 15.56
N PHE A 2 2.17 22.60 16.32
CA PHE A 2 1.23 21.59 16.81
C PHE A 2 0.51 20.76 15.72
N HIS A 3 0.07 21.39 14.64
CA HIS A 3 -0.58 20.68 13.52
C HIS A 3 0.35 19.67 12.85
N PHE A 4 1.62 20.06 12.59
CA PHE A 4 2.62 19.19 11.98
C PHE A 4 2.85 17.94 12.84
N ILE A 5 3.06 18.11 14.15
CA ILE A 5 3.26 16.98 15.07
C ILE A 5 2.04 16.04 15.09
N ARG A 6 0.83 16.59 15.21
CA ARG A 6 -0.39 15.78 15.21
C ARG A 6 -0.61 15.03 13.90
N SER A 7 -0.35 15.68 12.76
CA SER A 7 -0.46 15.05 11.45
C SER A 7 0.55 13.94 11.27
N THR A 8 1.82 14.16 11.62
CA THR A 8 2.87 13.15 11.50
C THR A 8 2.62 11.94 12.41
N LEU A 9 1.99 12.13 13.56
CA LEU A 9 1.56 11.04 14.46
C LEU A 9 0.21 10.42 14.09
N ALA A 10 -0.42 10.86 13.02
CA ALA A 10 -1.63 10.29 12.45
C ALA A 10 -1.43 10.01 10.95
N PRO A 11 -0.43 9.20 10.55
CA PRO A 11 -0.10 8.95 9.15
C PRO A 11 -1.29 8.41 8.33
N GLN A 12 -2.23 7.74 8.97
CA GLN A 12 -3.47 7.24 8.36
C GLN A 12 -4.44 8.36 7.94
N ALA A 13 -4.43 9.52 8.60
CA ALA A 13 -5.42 10.58 8.41
C ALA A 13 -5.17 11.42 7.15
N TYR A 14 -6.08 12.31 6.75
CA TYR A 14 -5.87 13.20 5.61
C TYR A 14 -4.74 14.24 5.83
N HIS A 15 -3.85 14.43 4.84
CA HIS A 15 -2.67 15.30 4.88
C HIS A 15 -2.70 16.45 3.85
N GLY A 16 -3.69 16.47 2.96
CA GLY A 16 -3.82 17.47 1.90
C GLY A 16 -4.31 18.85 2.33
N LYS A 17 -4.74 19.02 3.60
CA LYS A 17 -5.24 20.31 4.10
C LYS A 17 -4.18 21.40 3.98
N GLY A 18 -4.47 22.43 3.17
CA GLY A 18 -3.56 23.55 2.93
C GLY A 18 -2.37 23.23 2.02
N LYS A 19 -2.34 22.06 1.37
CA LYS A 19 -1.32 21.74 0.35
C LYS A 19 -1.62 22.48 -0.95
N LYS A 20 -0.55 22.80 -1.67
CA LYS A 20 -0.61 23.41 -3.02
C LYS A 20 -0.43 22.31 -4.07
N PRO A 21 -1.05 22.44 -5.25
CA PRO A 21 -0.76 21.57 -6.38
C PRO A 21 0.72 21.59 -6.81
N PRO A 22 1.23 20.50 -7.40
CA PRO A 22 0.61 19.18 -7.46
C PRO A 22 0.64 18.48 -6.09
N PHE A 23 -0.48 17.85 -5.72
CA PHE A 23 -0.58 17.03 -4.52
C PHE A 23 -1.47 15.82 -4.78
N PHE A 24 -1.10 14.66 -4.28
CA PHE A 24 -1.93 13.46 -4.29
C PHE A 24 -1.99 12.85 -2.91
N GLU A 25 -3.08 12.13 -2.67
CA GLU A 25 -3.25 11.32 -1.47
C GLU A 25 -4.24 10.20 -1.77
N GLY A 26 -3.86 8.97 -1.45
CA GLY A 26 -4.69 7.79 -1.71
C GLY A 26 -4.47 6.72 -0.66
N TRP A 27 -5.55 6.00 -0.35
CA TRP A 27 -5.54 4.86 0.56
C TRP A 27 -5.83 3.61 -0.26
N TYR A 28 -5.16 2.53 0.04
CA TYR A 28 -5.29 1.26 -0.64
C TYR A 28 -5.89 0.23 0.32
N TYR A 29 -7.10 -0.24 0.04
CA TYR A 29 -7.79 -1.28 0.80
C TYR A 29 -7.79 -2.56 -0.02
N LYS A 30 -6.95 -3.53 0.34
CA LYS A 30 -7.01 -4.88 -0.25
C LYS A 30 -7.93 -5.75 0.57
N LEU A 31 -8.85 -6.41 -0.11
CA LEU A 31 -9.91 -7.22 0.48
C LEU A 31 -9.97 -8.55 -0.27
N VAL A 32 -9.77 -9.65 0.44
CA VAL A 32 -9.84 -11.00 -0.11
C VAL A 32 -10.86 -11.79 0.69
N ASP A 33 -11.83 -12.37 0.00
CA ASP A 33 -12.88 -13.18 0.61
C ASP A 33 -12.32 -14.51 1.17
N SER A 34 -13.13 -15.24 1.93
CA SER A 34 -12.71 -16.50 2.57
C SER A 34 -12.47 -17.64 1.57
N THR A 35 -13.04 -17.57 0.36
CA THR A 35 -12.78 -18.56 -0.71
C THR A 35 -11.57 -18.22 -1.57
N THR A 36 -11.00 -17.02 -1.35
CA THR A 36 -9.91 -16.39 -2.11
C THR A 36 -10.14 -16.21 -3.61
N GLN A 37 -11.36 -16.48 -4.09
CA GLN A 37 -11.77 -16.26 -5.48
C GLN A 37 -11.97 -14.77 -5.78
N HIS A 38 -12.38 -13.99 -4.78
CA HIS A 38 -12.68 -12.58 -4.89
C HIS A 38 -11.62 -11.77 -4.16
N ARG A 39 -10.66 -11.28 -4.95
CA ARG A 39 -9.57 -10.42 -4.51
C ARG A 39 -9.79 -9.06 -5.15
N ILE A 40 -10.07 -8.06 -4.33
CA ILE A 40 -10.29 -6.70 -4.80
C ILE A 40 -9.37 -5.72 -4.08
N ALA A 41 -9.01 -4.65 -4.77
CA ALA A 41 -8.46 -3.46 -4.14
C ALA A 41 -9.41 -2.28 -4.37
N VAL A 42 -9.72 -1.54 -3.32
CA VAL A 42 -10.48 -0.30 -3.37
C VAL A 42 -9.56 0.84 -2.97
N ILE A 43 -9.36 1.77 -3.90
CA ILE A 43 -8.35 2.83 -3.76
C ILE A 43 -9.03 4.19 -3.83
N PRO A 44 -9.63 4.68 -2.73
CA PRO A 44 -10.08 6.05 -2.63
C PRO A 44 -8.90 7.03 -2.57
N GLY A 45 -9.07 8.21 -3.13
CA GLY A 45 -8.06 9.25 -3.05
C GLY A 45 -8.50 10.56 -3.67
N LEU A 46 -7.54 11.47 -3.72
CA LEU A 46 -7.69 12.74 -4.42
C LEU A 46 -6.37 13.15 -5.05
N PHE A 47 -6.51 13.99 -6.07
CA PHE A 47 -5.43 14.63 -6.77
C PHE A 47 -5.76 16.11 -6.93
N LEU A 48 -4.85 16.97 -6.48
CA LEU A 48 -4.87 18.41 -6.70
C LEU A 48 -3.91 18.71 -7.85
N GLY A 49 -4.47 18.95 -9.04
CA GLY A 49 -3.71 19.27 -10.25
C GLY A 49 -3.40 20.75 -10.37
N GLU A 50 -2.51 21.11 -11.30
CA GLU A 50 -2.12 22.51 -11.54
C GLU A 50 -3.29 23.38 -12.02
N THR A 51 -4.31 22.76 -12.60
CA THR A 51 -5.55 23.43 -13.03
C THR A 51 -6.76 22.95 -12.23
N PRO A 52 -7.83 23.74 -12.12
CA PRO A 52 -9.07 23.30 -11.47
C PRO A 52 -9.66 22.02 -12.09
N GLU A 53 -9.53 21.84 -13.41
CA GLU A 53 -10.07 20.70 -14.16
C GLU A 53 -9.28 19.42 -13.92
N SER A 54 -7.99 19.54 -13.58
CA SER A 54 -7.14 18.42 -13.22
C SER A 54 -7.27 18.04 -11.73
N THR A 55 -8.09 18.76 -10.96
CA THR A 55 -8.34 18.48 -9.54
C THR A 55 -9.59 17.63 -9.35
N GLN A 56 -9.45 16.48 -8.70
CA GLN A 56 -10.56 15.53 -8.50
C GLN A 56 -10.36 14.63 -7.27
N ALA A 57 -11.47 14.22 -6.67
CA ALA A 57 -11.52 13.04 -5.81
C ALA A 57 -11.86 11.81 -6.67
N PHE A 58 -11.47 10.63 -6.24
CA PHE A 58 -11.73 9.40 -6.97
C PHE A 58 -11.85 8.20 -6.05
N VAL A 59 -12.44 7.14 -6.59
CA VAL A 59 -12.34 5.78 -6.05
C VAL A 59 -11.97 4.87 -7.21
N GLN A 60 -10.86 4.14 -7.10
CA GLN A 60 -10.56 3.06 -8.04
C GLN A 60 -11.02 1.74 -7.45
N PHE A 61 -11.64 0.90 -8.28
CA PHE A 61 -12.04 -0.45 -7.93
C PHE A 61 -11.30 -1.42 -8.84
N PHE A 62 -10.44 -2.25 -8.26
CA PHE A 62 -9.61 -3.21 -8.97
C PHE A 62 -10.07 -4.63 -8.65
N GLU A 63 -10.53 -5.36 -9.66
CA GLU A 63 -10.86 -6.79 -9.59
C GLU A 63 -9.65 -7.64 -9.98
N GLY A 64 -8.95 -8.17 -8.98
CA GLY A 64 -7.70 -8.91 -9.16
C GLY A 64 -7.83 -10.20 -9.97
N GLN A 65 -8.99 -10.88 -9.93
CA GLN A 65 -9.21 -12.11 -10.70
C GLN A 65 -9.27 -11.83 -12.22
N ARG A 66 -9.73 -10.64 -12.61
CA ARG A 66 -9.96 -10.25 -14.01
C ARG A 66 -8.90 -9.29 -14.55
N GLY A 67 -8.08 -8.69 -13.68
CA GLY A 67 -7.16 -7.62 -14.10
C GLY A 67 -7.91 -6.33 -14.46
N GLU A 68 -9.16 -6.17 -14.02
CA GLU A 68 -10.02 -5.05 -14.44
C GLU A 68 -10.02 -3.94 -13.41
N VAL A 69 -9.77 -2.71 -13.86
CA VAL A 69 -9.74 -1.51 -13.03
C VAL A 69 -10.81 -0.54 -13.51
N THR A 70 -11.69 -0.12 -12.61
CA THR A 70 -12.70 0.92 -12.87
C THR A 70 -12.41 2.15 -12.01
N LEU A 71 -12.27 3.30 -12.65
CA LEU A 71 -12.12 4.60 -11.99
C LEU A 71 -13.47 5.32 -11.88
N PHE A 72 -13.87 5.67 -10.68
CA PHE A 72 -15.00 6.55 -10.38
C PHE A 72 -14.46 7.94 -9.99
N THR A 73 -14.87 8.98 -10.69
CA THR A 73 -14.41 10.35 -10.43
C THR A 73 -15.49 11.19 -9.76
N PHE A 74 -15.07 12.07 -8.87
CA PHE A 74 -15.95 12.92 -8.06
C PHE A 74 -15.39 14.35 -8.02
N PRO A 75 -16.25 15.37 -7.97
CA PRO A 75 -15.79 16.72 -7.73
C PRO A 75 -15.18 16.81 -6.33
N LEU A 76 -14.13 17.62 -6.14
CA LEU A 76 -13.41 17.70 -4.86
C LEU A 76 -14.34 18.04 -3.67
N LYS A 77 -15.41 18.80 -3.88
CA LYS A 77 -16.42 19.12 -2.86
C LYS A 77 -17.16 17.90 -2.26
N ALA A 78 -17.07 16.75 -2.92
CA ALA A 78 -17.64 15.50 -2.42
C ALA A 78 -16.74 14.82 -1.38
N PHE A 79 -15.47 15.26 -1.25
CA PHE A 79 -14.54 14.77 -0.25
C PHE A 79 -14.72 15.52 1.08
N GLN A 80 -14.87 14.79 2.18
CA GLN A 80 -14.91 15.34 3.53
C GLN A 80 -14.13 14.43 4.48
N ASP A 81 -13.20 14.99 5.25
CA ASP A 81 -12.36 14.25 6.19
C ASP A 81 -12.65 14.61 7.65
N THR A 82 -12.37 13.65 8.53
CA THR A 82 -12.23 13.88 9.97
C THR A 82 -10.76 14.13 10.30
N PRO A 83 -10.39 15.30 10.86
CA PRO A 83 -9.01 15.62 11.13
C PRO A 83 -8.31 14.59 12.04
N TYR A 84 -7.10 14.21 11.66
CA TYR A 84 -6.22 13.29 12.41
C TYR A 84 -6.79 11.88 12.61
N GLN A 85 -7.82 11.51 11.86
CA GLN A 85 -8.39 10.15 11.86
C GLN A 85 -8.46 9.64 10.42
N LEU A 86 -8.38 8.32 10.27
CA LEU A 86 -8.81 7.70 9.02
C LEU A 86 -10.32 7.53 9.07
N ASP A 87 -11.03 8.59 8.71
CA ASP A 87 -12.48 8.61 8.52
C ASP A 87 -12.81 9.73 7.56
N PHE A 88 -13.17 9.36 6.33
CA PHE A 88 -13.55 10.32 5.31
C PHE A 88 -14.62 9.76 4.38
N THR A 89 -15.30 10.66 3.68
CA THR A 89 -16.31 10.32 2.67
C THR A 89 -15.92 10.85 1.30
N ILE A 90 -16.32 10.14 0.25
CA ILE A 90 -16.32 10.61 -1.14
C ILE A 90 -17.71 10.36 -1.72
N GLY A 91 -18.54 11.42 -1.77
CA GLY A 91 -19.96 11.26 -2.07
C GLY A 91 -20.63 10.35 -1.02
N ASP A 92 -21.34 9.32 -1.47
CA ASP A 92 -22.05 8.37 -0.60
C ASP A 92 -21.15 7.22 -0.08
N ASN A 93 -19.84 7.28 -0.33
CA ASN A 93 -18.87 6.26 0.11
C ASN A 93 -18.17 6.72 1.38
N ARG A 94 -17.89 5.81 2.31
CA ARG A 94 -17.14 6.10 3.55
C ARG A 94 -16.01 5.12 3.75
N PHE A 95 -14.85 5.63 4.15
CA PHE A 95 -13.63 4.87 4.32
C PHE A 95 -13.05 5.15 5.70
N THR A 96 -12.80 4.10 6.47
CA THR A 96 -12.23 4.18 7.82
C THR A 96 -11.17 3.12 8.04
N ASP A 97 -10.41 3.20 9.13
CA ASP A 97 -9.47 2.15 9.54
C ASP A 97 -10.14 0.82 9.92
N SER A 98 -11.45 0.81 10.15
CA SER A 98 -12.21 -0.30 10.72
C SER A 98 -13.45 -0.70 9.91
N SER A 99 -13.71 -0.02 8.79
CA SER A 99 -14.82 -0.31 7.88
C SER A 99 -14.69 0.40 6.54
N ILE A 100 -15.39 -0.13 5.54
CA ILE A 100 -15.60 0.49 4.24
C ILE A 100 -17.09 0.39 3.88
N HIS A 101 -17.66 1.49 3.42
CA HIS A 101 -18.99 1.54 2.84
C HIS A 101 -18.90 2.04 1.40
N LEU A 102 -19.46 1.29 0.48
CA LEU A 102 -19.44 1.57 -0.95
C LEU A 102 -20.84 1.77 -1.49
N ASN A 103 -20.97 2.78 -2.34
CA ASN A 103 -22.09 3.05 -3.22
C ASN A 103 -21.53 3.69 -4.50
N LEU A 104 -20.97 2.85 -5.37
CA LEU A 104 -20.31 3.21 -6.61
C LEU A 104 -21.15 2.78 -7.79
N LYS A 105 -21.35 3.69 -8.75
CA LYS A 105 -22.12 3.42 -9.96
C LYS A 105 -21.47 4.05 -11.18
N SER A 106 -21.25 3.22 -12.19
CA SER A 106 -20.80 3.61 -13.53
C SER A 106 -21.59 2.83 -14.57
N GLN A 107 -21.33 3.08 -15.86
CA GLN A 107 -21.94 2.31 -16.95
C GLN A 107 -21.51 0.84 -16.96
N ARG A 108 -20.34 0.51 -16.39
CA ARG A 108 -19.72 -0.82 -16.48
C ARG A 108 -19.73 -1.60 -15.17
N LEU A 109 -19.77 -0.89 -14.05
CA LEU A 109 -19.63 -1.47 -12.72
C LEU A 109 -20.53 -0.74 -11.72
N GLN A 110 -21.29 -1.53 -10.97
CA GLN A 110 -22.05 -1.09 -9.80
C GLN A 110 -21.53 -1.85 -8.58
N VAL A 111 -21.18 -1.15 -7.51
CA VAL A 111 -20.73 -1.76 -6.25
C VAL A 111 -21.48 -1.11 -5.11
N SER A 112 -22.12 -1.91 -4.26
CA SER A 112 -22.77 -1.39 -3.05
C SER A 112 -22.61 -2.35 -1.88
N GLY A 113 -22.60 -1.84 -0.66
CA GLY A 113 -22.51 -2.65 0.55
C GLY A 113 -21.50 -2.12 1.55
N SER A 114 -21.24 -2.90 2.60
CA SER A 114 -20.34 -2.51 3.67
C SER A 114 -19.57 -3.70 4.20
N LEU A 115 -18.29 -3.47 4.50
CA LEU A 115 -17.46 -4.41 5.25
C LEU A 115 -16.98 -3.75 6.55
N THR A 116 -16.95 -4.52 7.63
CA THR A 116 -16.31 -4.16 8.90
C THR A 116 -15.04 -4.96 9.07
N PHE A 117 -14.00 -4.33 9.61
CA PHE A 117 -12.69 -4.91 9.85
C PHE A 117 -12.54 -5.25 11.33
N LYS A 118 -12.25 -6.51 11.65
CA LYS A 118 -12.08 -7.01 13.02
C LYS A 118 -10.61 -7.35 13.27
N GLY A 119 -10.09 -6.92 14.42
CA GLY A 119 -8.71 -7.20 14.80
C GLY A 119 -7.68 -6.45 13.95
N VAL A 120 -7.94 -5.17 13.63
CA VAL A 120 -7.01 -4.30 12.92
C VAL A 120 -5.65 -4.31 13.61
N THR A 121 -4.62 -4.69 12.85
CA THR A 121 -3.23 -4.75 13.31
C THR A 121 -2.45 -3.55 12.75
N PRO A 122 -2.36 -2.43 13.48
CA PRO A 122 -1.72 -1.23 12.95
C PRO A 122 -0.19 -1.33 12.96
N TRP A 123 0.46 -0.59 12.07
CA TRP A 123 1.90 -0.33 12.23
C TRP A 123 2.13 0.55 13.48
N PRO A 124 3.08 0.22 14.37
CA PRO A 124 3.31 1.00 15.59
C PRO A 124 3.66 2.46 15.32
N ILE A 125 2.95 3.39 15.96
CA ILE A 125 3.21 4.82 15.89
C ILE A 125 3.79 5.30 17.21
N THR A 126 4.99 5.86 17.17
CA THR A 126 5.65 6.49 18.33
C THR A 126 6.27 7.82 17.92
N LEU A 127 6.61 8.67 18.89
CA LEU A 127 7.31 9.93 18.60
C LEU A 127 8.65 9.70 17.87
N ARG A 128 9.38 8.62 18.20
CA ARG A 128 10.68 8.29 17.60
C ARG A 128 10.55 7.60 16.24
N SER A 129 9.41 6.94 15.98
CA SER A 129 9.12 6.21 14.75
C SER A 129 7.62 6.37 14.43
N PRO A 130 7.19 7.50 13.84
CA PRO A 130 5.80 7.68 13.44
C PRO A 130 5.45 6.79 12.25
N GLY A 131 4.85 5.63 12.53
CA GLY A 131 4.45 4.68 11.51
C GLY A 131 5.63 4.02 10.80
N ILE A 132 5.37 3.57 9.58
CA ILE A 132 6.30 2.78 8.75
C ILE A 132 7.51 3.58 8.25
N MET A 133 7.37 4.88 8.07
CA MET A 133 8.45 5.76 7.61
C MET A 133 9.54 6.01 8.68
N GLY A 134 9.30 5.61 9.94
CA GLY A 134 10.26 5.88 11.02
C GLY A 134 10.55 7.37 11.14
N TRP A 135 11.80 7.75 11.41
CA TRP A 135 12.17 9.16 11.56
C TRP A 135 12.01 9.98 10.27
N TYR A 136 11.96 9.34 9.09
CA TYR A 136 11.68 10.05 7.82
C TYR A 136 10.29 10.69 7.79
N ALA A 137 9.34 10.24 8.62
CA ALA A 137 8.04 10.90 8.77
C ALA A 137 8.16 12.37 9.25
N TRP A 138 9.27 12.72 9.91
CA TRP A 138 9.58 14.08 10.35
C TRP A 138 10.33 14.90 9.29
N ALA A 139 10.88 14.27 8.25
CA ALA A 139 11.63 14.96 7.22
C ALA A 139 10.67 15.81 6.37
N PRO A 140 10.85 17.14 6.30
CA PRO A 140 10.02 17.95 5.44
C PRO A 140 10.39 17.71 3.97
N PHE A 141 9.44 17.97 3.07
CA PHE A 141 9.64 17.99 1.62
C PHE A 141 9.96 16.65 0.93
N MET A 142 9.70 15.50 1.57
CA MET A 142 9.68 14.24 0.83
C MET A 142 8.64 14.30 -0.30
N GLN A 143 9.00 13.76 -1.47
CA GLN A 143 8.09 13.73 -2.61
C GLN A 143 6.89 12.81 -2.39
N CYS A 144 7.12 11.70 -1.69
CA CYS A 144 6.11 10.73 -1.31
C CYS A 144 6.34 10.33 0.15
N TYR A 145 5.26 10.25 0.91
CA TYR A 145 5.21 9.65 2.24
C TYR A 145 4.31 8.43 2.17
N HIS A 146 4.62 7.44 3.01
CA HIS A 146 3.95 6.15 3.05
C HIS A 146 3.42 5.85 4.46
N GLY A 147 2.31 5.13 4.55
CA GLY A 147 1.67 4.73 5.80
C GLY A 147 1.03 3.35 5.69
N VAL A 148 1.33 2.46 6.64
CA VAL A 148 0.60 1.20 6.82
C VAL A 148 -0.39 1.37 7.96
N VAL A 149 -1.67 1.32 7.62
CA VAL A 149 -2.78 1.50 8.54
C VAL A 149 -3.14 0.18 9.20
N SER A 150 -3.18 -0.90 8.41
CA SER A 150 -3.45 -2.25 8.90
C SER A 150 -2.59 -3.24 8.14
N LEU A 151 -1.71 -3.93 8.87
CA LEU A 151 -0.99 -5.10 8.37
C LEU A 151 -1.95 -6.24 8.09
N ASP A 152 -2.95 -6.44 8.94
CA ASP A 152 -3.90 -7.54 8.80
C ASP A 152 -5.17 -7.30 9.62
N HIS A 153 -6.31 -7.76 9.11
CA HIS A 153 -7.59 -7.83 9.82
C HIS A 153 -8.53 -8.84 9.17
N ALA A 154 -9.50 -9.33 9.94
CA ALA A 154 -10.59 -10.15 9.43
C ALA A 154 -11.72 -9.28 8.86
N LEU A 155 -12.33 -9.73 7.77
CA LEU A 155 -13.45 -9.08 7.11
C LEU A 155 -14.78 -9.65 7.60
N VAL A 156 -15.80 -8.79 7.72
CA VAL A 156 -17.19 -9.16 8.02
C VAL A 156 -18.13 -8.30 7.18
N GLY A 157 -19.05 -8.94 6.46
CA GLY A 157 -20.03 -8.27 5.63
C GLY A 157 -19.95 -8.67 4.16
N LYS A 158 -20.73 -7.97 3.34
CA LYS A 158 -20.94 -8.34 1.94
C LYS A 158 -20.87 -7.12 1.03
N LEU A 159 -20.48 -7.36 -0.22
CA LEU A 159 -20.56 -6.39 -1.30
C LEU A 159 -21.41 -6.98 -2.42
N GLN A 160 -22.36 -6.19 -2.90
CA GLN A 160 -23.08 -6.42 -4.14
C GLN A 160 -22.25 -5.82 -5.28
N ILE A 161 -21.69 -6.66 -6.15
CA ILE A 161 -20.90 -6.27 -7.32
C ILE A 161 -21.70 -6.66 -8.58
N ASN A 162 -22.23 -5.67 -9.27
CA ASN A 162 -23.26 -5.81 -10.30
C ASN A 162 -24.43 -6.65 -9.76
N GLU A 163 -24.74 -7.78 -10.39
CA GLU A 163 -25.82 -8.69 -9.98
C GLU A 163 -25.37 -9.75 -8.96
N ARG A 164 -24.08 -9.78 -8.59
CA ARG A 164 -23.53 -10.80 -7.68
C ARG A 164 -23.34 -10.26 -6.27
N GLU A 165 -23.93 -10.93 -5.29
CA GLU A 165 -23.59 -10.71 -3.88
C GLU A 165 -22.37 -11.57 -3.52
N ILE A 166 -21.33 -10.94 -2.98
CA ILE A 166 -20.11 -11.61 -2.52
C ILE A 166 -19.96 -11.40 -1.02
N ASP A 167 -19.84 -12.50 -0.29
CA ASP A 167 -19.61 -12.49 1.16
C ASP A 167 -18.11 -12.49 1.45
N PHE A 168 -17.62 -11.43 2.10
CA PHE A 168 -16.24 -11.32 2.51
C PHE A 168 -16.01 -11.82 3.94
N THR A 169 -17.06 -12.29 4.62
CA THR A 169 -16.96 -12.76 6.01
C THR A 169 -15.96 -13.90 6.15
N GLY A 170 -15.02 -13.74 7.09
CA GLY A 170 -13.91 -14.67 7.30
C GLY A 170 -12.71 -14.45 6.37
N GLY A 171 -12.83 -13.55 5.39
CA GLY A 171 -11.74 -13.10 4.55
C GLY A 171 -10.71 -12.22 5.27
N ARG A 172 -9.66 -11.81 4.56
CA ARG A 172 -8.54 -11.01 5.09
C ARG A 172 -8.39 -9.69 4.34
N GLY A 173 -7.95 -8.66 5.04
CA GLY A 173 -7.63 -7.39 4.42
C GLY A 173 -6.36 -6.72 4.93
N TYR A 174 -5.92 -5.74 4.14
CA TYR A 174 -4.72 -4.93 4.34
C TYR A 174 -5.02 -3.49 3.94
N ILE A 175 -4.46 -2.51 4.68
CA ILE A 175 -4.65 -1.09 4.40
C ILE A 175 -3.33 -0.35 4.46
N GLU A 176 -2.99 0.33 3.37
CA GLU A 176 -1.88 1.28 3.30
C GLU A 176 -2.30 2.57 2.62
N LYS A 177 -1.36 3.50 2.51
CA LYS A 177 -1.62 4.84 2.03
C LYS A 177 -0.35 5.52 1.57
N ASP A 178 -0.46 6.31 0.50
CA ASP A 178 0.57 7.22 0.04
C ASP A 178 0.05 8.65 -0.11
N TRP A 179 0.92 9.63 0.16
CA TRP A 179 0.61 11.04 -0.09
C TRP A 179 1.86 11.85 -0.39
N GLY A 180 1.71 12.92 -1.16
CA GLY A 180 2.83 13.78 -1.51
C GLY A 180 2.63 14.54 -2.81
N ARG A 181 3.74 14.87 -3.47
CA ARG A 181 3.74 15.60 -4.76
C ARG A 181 3.81 14.65 -5.96
N ALA A 182 4.53 13.54 -5.82
CA ALA A 182 4.68 12.52 -6.85
C ALA A 182 5.12 11.18 -6.23
N PHE A 183 4.78 10.07 -6.89
CA PHE A 183 5.36 8.77 -6.58
C PHE A 183 6.86 8.72 -6.90
N PRO A 184 7.63 7.79 -6.29
CA PRO A 184 9.00 7.49 -6.68
C PRO A 184 9.18 7.29 -8.19
N SER A 185 10.40 7.50 -8.71
CA SER A 185 10.70 7.28 -10.14
C SER A 185 10.70 5.79 -10.49
N ALA A 186 11.21 4.95 -9.58
CA ALA A 186 11.18 3.50 -9.68
C ALA A 186 10.94 2.87 -8.31
N TRP A 187 10.18 1.77 -8.27
CA TRP A 187 9.95 0.99 -7.06
C TRP A 187 9.52 -0.45 -7.34
N ILE A 188 9.69 -1.29 -6.33
CA ILE A 188 9.12 -2.62 -6.21
C ILE A 188 8.28 -2.62 -4.94
N TRP A 189 7.05 -3.11 -5.02
CA TRP A 189 6.16 -3.32 -3.86
C TRP A 189 5.62 -4.75 -3.88
N VAL A 190 5.59 -5.40 -2.71
CA VAL A 190 5.06 -6.75 -2.51
C VAL A 190 4.27 -6.78 -1.21
N GLN A 191 3.07 -7.37 -1.26
CA GLN A 191 2.19 -7.47 -0.09
C GLN A 191 1.39 -8.77 -0.08
N SER A 192 1.34 -9.49 1.05
CA SER A 192 0.42 -10.63 1.21
C SER A 192 0.00 -10.83 2.67
N ASN A 193 -1.23 -11.33 2.87
CA ASN A 193 -1.78 -11.83 4.14
C ASN A 193 -2.03 -13.34 4.14
N HIS A 194 -1.84 -14.01 3.01
CA HIS A 194 -2.35 -15.37 2.78
C HIS A 194 -1.24 -16.41 2.88
N PHE A 195 -0.70 -16.50 4.08
CA PHE A 195 0.26 -17.51 4.51
C PHE A 195 -0.47 -18.65 5.24
N SER A 196 0.22 -19.76 5.49
CA SER A 196 -0.34 -20.91 6.22
C SER A 196 -0.83 -20.54 7.63
N THR A 197 -0.11 -19.63 8.30
CA THR A 197 -0.48 -19.10 9.62
C THR A 197 -1.32 -17.84 9.45
N VAL A 198 -2.63 -17.96 9.73
CA VAL A 198 -3.58 -16.85 9.71
C VAL A 198 -3.08 -15.69 10.57
N GLY A 199 -3.17 -14.47 10.03
CA GLY A 199 -2.64 -13.28 10.69
C GLY A 199 -1.16 -13.04 10.44
N THR A 200 -0.51 -13.83 9.60
CA THR A 200 0.81 -13.45 9.07
C THR A 200 0.62 -12.47 7.91
N SER A 201 1.39 -11.40 7.88
CA SER A 201 1.36 -10.41 6.80
C SER A 201 2.75 -9.94 6.43
N LEU A 202 3.00 -9.84 5.14
CA LEU A 202 4.17 -9.20 4.57
C LEU A 202 3.74 -7.92 3.84
N THR A 203 4.49 -6.85 4.07
CA THR A 203 4.57 -5.68 3.19
C THR A 203 6.04 -5.34 2.99
N ALA A 204 6.48 -5.16 1.76
CA ALA A 204 7.87 -4.92 1.40
C ALA A 204 7.93 -3.95 0.22
N SER A 205 8.64 -2.85 0.39
CA SER A 205 8.84 -1.86 -0.67
C SER A 205 10.27 -1.36 -0.75
N VAL A 206 10.78 -1.22 -1.96
CA VAL A 206 12.08 -0.62 -2.25
C VAL A 206 11.91 0.37 -3.40
N ALA A 207 12.44 1.59 -3.26
CA ALA A 207 12.16 2.69 -4.17
C ALA A 207 13.33 3.66 -4.27
N ILE A 208 13.42 4.40 -5.39
CA ILE A 208 14.32 5.55 -5.52
C ILE A 208 13.64 6.77 -4.89
N ILE A 209 14.20 7.27 -3.79
CA ILE A 209 13.65 8.39 -3.02
C ILE A 209 14.42 9.67 -3.35
N PRO A 210 13.76 10.69 -3.92
CA PRO A 210 14.40 11.99 -4.14
C PRO A 210 14.74 12.69 -2.83
N TRP A 211 15.92 13.29 -2.78
CA TRP A 211 16.44 14.01 -1.62
C TRP A 211 16.96 15.40 -2.01
N ILE A 212 17.30 16.22 -1.01
CA ILE A 212 17.66 17.64 -1.20
C ILE A 212 18.78 17.83 -2.24
N ARG A 213 19.70 16.86 -2.36
CA ARG A 213 20.75 16.81 -3.38
C ARG A 213 20.87 15.41 -3.99
N GLY A 214 19.97 15.08 -4.92
CA GLY A 214 20.01 13.82 -5.66
C GLY A 214 18.89 12.86 -5.27
N ALA A 215 19.17 11.57 -5.27
CA ALA A 215 18.26 10.52 -4.85
C ALA A 215 19.03 9.43 -4.10
N PHE A 216 18.35 8.69 -3.24
CA PHE A 216 18.89 7.51 -2.58
C PHE A 216 17.90 6.34 -2.72
N PRO A 217 18.39 5.10 -2.83
CA PRO A 217 17.51 3.96 -2.76
C PRO A 217 17.06 3.78 -1.28
N GLY A 218 15.76 3.64 -1.06
CA GLY A 218 15.18 3.42 0.26
C GLY A 218 14.35 2.15 0.26
N PHE A 219 14.34 1.42 1.37
CA PHE A 219 13.45 0.27 1.53
C PHE A 219 12.80 0.24 2.91
N ILE A 220 11.60 -0.32 2.95
CA ILE A 220 10.85 -0.60 4.18
C ILE A 220 10.11 -1.93 4.03
N ILE A 221 10.28 -2.80 5.02
CA ILE A 221 9.70 -4.14 5.07
C ILE A 221 9.14 -4.36 6.47
N GLY A 222 7.92 -4.87 6.54
CA GLY A 222 7.30 -5.41 7.74
C GLY A 222 6.79 -6.81 7.48
N LEU A 223 7.29 -7.77 8.26
CA LEU A 223 6.72 -9.10 8.38
C LEU A 223 6.08 -9.21 9.76
N TRP A 224 4.75 -9.22 9.79
CA TRP A 224 3.97 -9.52 10.98
C TRP A 224 3.74 -11.02 11.06
N HIS A 225 4.19 -11.67 12.12
CA HIS A 225 4.01 -13.10 12.33
C HIS A 225 3.92 -13.39 13.83
N GLN A 226 2.92 -14.18 14.25
CA GLN A 226 2.73 -14.58 15.65
C GLN A 226 2.85 -13.41 16.66
N ASN A 227 2.13 -12.31 16.40
CA ASN A 227 2.14 -11.10 17.22
C ASN A 227 3.50 -10.38 17.33
N HIS A 228 4.42 -10.63 16.39
CA HIS A 228 5.70 -9.95 16.30
C HIS A 228 5.84 -9.25 14.95
N LEU A 229 6.27 -7.98 14.98
CA LEU A 229 6.61 -7.22 13.77
C LEU A 229 8.13 -7.25 13.55
N TYR A 230 8.58 -8.07 12.61
CA TYR A 230 9.96 -8.04 12.11
C TYR A 230 10.08 -6.87 11.13
N ARG A 231 10.87 -5.85 11.52
CA ARG A 231 11.02 -4.60 10.77
C ARG A 231 12.40 -4.51 10.16
N PHE A 232 12.44 -4.30 8.84
CA PHE A 232 13.68 -3.99 8.13
C PHE A 232 13.46 -2.72 7.32
N ALA A 233 14.26 -1.70 7.56
CA ALA A 233 14.21 -0.46 6.77
C ALA A 233 15.57 0.22 6.72
N THR A 234 15.77 1.11 5.75
CA THR A 234 17.00 1.92 5.62
C THR A 234 17.36 2.66 6.92
N TYR A 235 16.37 3.04 7.74
CA TYR A 235 16.60 3.72 9.02
C TYR A 235 16.81 2.80 10.23
N THR A 236 16.74 1.47 10.07
CA THR A 236 16.87 0.49 11.18
C THR A 236 18.27 -0.10 11.31
N GLY A 237 19.14 0.14 10.33
CA GLY A 237 20.45 -0.51 10.21
C GLY A 237 20.42 -1.87 9.50
N ALA A 238 19.24 -2.32 9.05
CA ALA A 238 19.13 -3.42 8.11
C ALA A 238 19.75 -3.05 6.75
N LYS A 239 20.27 -4.05 6.04
CA LYS A 239 20.86 -3.90 4.70
C LYS A 239 20.26 -4.92 3.74
N ILE A 240 20.06 -4.51 2.50
CA ILE A 240 19.80 -5.45 1.42
C ILE A 240 21.12 -6.12 1.05
N THR A 241 21.19 -7.43 1.16
CA THR A 241 22.40 -8.21 0.81
C THR A 241 22.30 -8.81 -0.59
N ARG A 242 21.08 -8.88 -1.14
CA ARG A 242 20.81 -9.36 -2.50
C ARG A 242 19.48 -8.79 -2.98
N LEU A 243 19.46 -8.20 -4.17
CA LEU A 243 18.25 -7.78 -4.87
C LEU A 243 18.43 -8.08 -6.35
N GLU A 244 17.76 -9.11 -6.84
CA GLU A 244 17.86 -9.55 -8.22
C GLU A 244 16.48 -9.55 -8.87
N LEU A 245 16.45 -9.08 -10.12
CA LEU A 245 15.26 -9.11 -10.95
C LEU A 245 15.39 -10.19 -12.03
N ARG A 246 14.29 -10.91 -12.19
CA ARG A 246 13.97 -11.75 -13.34
C ARG A 246 12.63 -11.27 -13.85
N GLU A 247 12.25 -11.60 -15.10
CA GLU A 247 11.11 -10.98 -15.80
C GLU A 247 9.91 -10.59 -14.93
N LYS A 248 9.38 -11.53 -14.13
CA LYS A 248 8.24 -11.31 -13.21
C LYS A 248 8.55 -11.65 -11.76
N GLU A 249 9.82 -11.80 -11.43
CA GLU A 249 10.27 -12.33 -10.16
C GLU A 249 11.35 -11.46 -9.53
N VAL A 250 11.24 -11.27 -8.22
CA VAL A 250 12.19 -10.52 -7.40
C VAL A 250 12.73 -11.47 -6.35
N LEU A 251 14.05 -11.67 -6.36
CA LEU A 251 14.75 -12.27 -5.24
C LEU A 251 15.32 -11.15 -4.38
N TRP A 252 14.88 -11.10 -3.13
CA TRP A 252 15.23 -10.03 -2.21
C TRP A 252 15.61 -10.58 -0.85
N ILE A 253 16.86 -10.37 -0.46
CA ILE A 253 17.41 -10.77 0.84
C ILE A 253 17.81 -9.51 1.61
N VAL A 254 17.26 -9.38 2.82
CA VAL A 254 17.59 -8.31 3.76
C VAL A 254 18.08 -8.90 5.07
N GLN A 255 19.03 -8.22 5.71
CA GLN A 255 19.64 -8.69 6.96
C GLN A 255 19.96 -7.52 7.90
N ASP A 256 19.72 -7.73 9.19
CA ASP A 256 20.29 -6.94 10.27
C ASP A 256 21.24 -7.80 11.14
N LYS A 257 21.65 -7.29 12.31
CA LYS A 257 22.60 -7.99 13.20
C LYS A 257 22.08 -9.35 13.71
N THR A 258 20.77 -9.51 13.77
CA THR A 258 20.06 -10.60 14.45
C THR A 258 19.12 -11.36 13.54
N HIS A 259 18.56 -10.72 12.51
CA HIS A 259 17.56 -11.31 11.63
C HIS A 259 17.98 -11.26 10.17
N ARG A 260 17.57 -12.26 9.42
CA ARG A 260 17.72 -12.33 7.96
C ARG A 260 16.41 -12.79 7.35
N LEU A 261 15.90 -12.04 6.39
CA LEU A 261 14.66 -12.32 5.68
C LEU A 261 14.99 -12.51 4.20
N GLU A 262 14.68 -13.70 3.69
CA GLU A 262 14.67 -14.00 2.26
C GLU A 262 13.24 -13.90 1.73
N MET A 263 13.08 -13.27 0.57
CA MET A 263 11.83 -13.17 -0.14
C MET A 263 12.07 -13.51 -1.62
N GLN A 264 11.24 -14.39 -2.16
CA GLN A 264 11.17 -14.68 -3.59
C GLN A 264 9.74 -14.41 -4.03
N ALA A 265 9.51 -13.23 -4.61
CA ALA A 265 8.18 -12.76 -5.00
C ALA A 265 8.00 -12.88 -6.52
N ARG A 266 6.84 -13.36 -6.95
CA ARG A 266 6.49 -13.50 -8.36
C ARG A 266 5.10 -12.92 -8.65
N GLY A 267 5.03 -12.03 -9.63
CA GLY A 267 3.77 -11.49 -10.14
C GLY A 267 3.05 -12.47 -11.05
N SER A 268 1.72 -12.37 -11.11
CA SER A 268 0.90 -13.13 -12.06
C SER A 268 0.80 -12.45 -13.44
N ASP A 269 0.21 -13.15 -14.42
CA ASP A 269 -0.08 -12.57 -15.74
C ASP A 269 -1.31 -11.64 -15.73
N LYS A 270 -2.08 -11.62 -14.65
CA LYS A 270 -3.35 -10.90 -14.51
C LYS A 270 -3.13 -9.55 -13.84
N ALA A 271 -2.35 -8.68 -14.49
CA ALA A 271 -2.12 -7.33 -13.98
C ALA A 271 -3.28 -6.39 -14.31
N GLY A 272 -3.76 -5.65 -13.31
CA GLY A 272 -4.62 -4.48 -13.50
C GLY A 272 -3.79 -3.23 -13.75
N LEU A 273 -4.29 -2.34 -14.60
CA LEU A 273 -3.62 -1.06 -14.89
C LEU A 273 -4.23 0.04 -14.03
N LEU A 274 -3.69 0.22 -12.83
CA LEU A 274 -4.10 1.27 -11.90
C LEU A 274 -3.78 2.66 -12.44
N HIS A 275 -4.68 3.61 -12.20
CA HIS A 275 -4.43 5.01 -12.49
C HIS A 275 -3.57 5.62 -11.39
N ALA A 276 -2.48 6.27 -11.80
CA ALA A 276 -1.54 6.94 -10.90
C ALA A 276 -1.44 8.43 -11.24
N PRO A 277 -1.18 9.30 -10.24
CA PRO A 277 -1.06 10.72 -10.45
C PRO A 277 0.22 11.07 -11.22
N THR A 278 0.09 12.03 -12.12
CA THR A 278 1.15 12.78 -12.80
C THR A 278 0.86 14.27 -12.60
N PRO A 279 1.82 15.18 -12.86
CA PRO A 279 1.51 16.61 -12.82
C PRO A 279 0.34 17.01 -13.73
N GLN A 280 0.10 16.26 -14.82
CA GLN A 280 -0.99 16.49 -15.78
C GLN A 280 -2.31 15.78 -15.41
N GLY A 281 -2.38 15.04 -14.30
CA GLY A 281 -3.57 14.28 -13.88
C GLY A 281 -3.32 12.78 -13.68
N MET A 282 -4.40 12.00 -13.53
CA MET A 282 -4.39 10.55 -13.27
C MET A 282 -4.16 9.70 -14.55
N THR A 283 -3.09 10.01 -15.29
CA THR A 283 -2.82 9.48 -16.64
C THR A 283 -1.83 8.33 -16.65
N ARG A 284 -0.90 8.26 -15.69
CA ARG A 284 0.06 7.16 -15.59
C ARG A 284 -0.69 5.87 -15.26
N ARG A 285 -0.21 4.76 -15.82
CA ARG A 285 -0.71 3.41 -15.53
C ARG A 285 0.35 2.62 -14.80
N ILE A 286 -0.02 2.06 -13.66
CA ILE A 286 0.81 1.14 -12.88
C ILE A 286 0.23 -0.25 -13.05
N ALA A 287 1.06 -1.19 -13.48
CA ALA A 287 0.67 -2.60 -13.51
C ALA A 287 0.80 -3.17 -12.10
N GLU A 288 -0.32 -3.58 -11.51
CA GLU A 288 -0.38 -4.27 -10.23
C GLU A 288 -1.02 -5.65 -10.42
N THR A 289 -0.46 -6.68 -9.78
CA THR A 289 -1.09 -8.00 -9.67
C THR A 289 -1.63 -8.22 -8.26
N LEU A 290 -2.77 -8.91 -8.12
CA LEU A 290 -3.35 -9.31 -6.83
C LEU A 290 -3.37 -10.84 -6.63
N ASP A 291 -2.75 -11.58 -7.55
CA ASP A 291 -2.72 -13.04 -7.60
C ASP A 291 -1.28 -13.58 -7.71
N GLY A 292 -0.31 -12.78 -7.25
CA GLY A 292 1.08 -13.20 -7.18
C GLY A 292 1.35 -14.15 -6.01
N GLU A 293 2.60 -14.54 -5.87
CA GLU A 293 3.09 -15.40 -4.79
C GLU A 293 4.36 -14.81 -4.19
N VAL A 294 4.62 -15.06 -2.91
CA VAL A 294 5.87 -14.70 -2.25
C VAL A 294 6.31 -15.77 -1.28
N GLN A 295 7.42 -16.45 -1.59
CA GLN A 295 8.06 -17.36 -0.65
C GLN A 295 8.89 -16.55 0.33
N VAL A 296 8.74 -16.82 1.62
CA VAL A 296 9.42 -16.12 2.71
C VAL A 296 10.21 -17.11 3.55
N ARG A 297 11.47 -16.78 3.87
CA ARG A 297 12.23 -17.41 4.94
C ARG A 297 12.77 -16.38 5.91
N LEU A 298 12.35 -16.45 7.16
CA LEU A 298 12.87 -15.62 8.24
C LEU A 298 13.80 -16.46 9.13
N PHE A 299 15.00 -15.93 9.37
CA PHE A 299 15.97 -16.47 10.31
C PHE A 299 16.19 -15.47 11.45
N SER A 300 16.33 -15.97 12.68
CA SER A 300 16.79 -15.23 13.85
C SER A 300 18.01 -15.91 14.44
N ASN A 301 19.13 -15.20 14.52
CA ASN A 301 20.43 -15.70 14.98
C ASN A 301 20.83 -17.02 14.30
N GLY A 302 20.61 -17.10 12.98
CA GLY A 302 20.90 -18.28 12.15
C GLY A 302 19.89 -19.43 12.25
N LYS A 303 18.88 -19.34 13.13
CA LYS A 303 17.82 -20.35 13.25
C LYS A 303 16.61 -19.95 12.42
N LEU A 304 16.03 -20.90 11.68
CA LEU A 304 14.79 -20.70 10.93
C LEU A 304 13.63 -20.44 11.90
N VAL A 305 12.90 -19.35 11.68
CA VAL A 305 11.72 -18.92 12.45
C VAL A 305 10.45 -19.15 11.64
N LEU A 306 10.49 -18.83 10.35
CA LEU A 306 9.37 -18.99 9.43
C LEU A 306 9.91 -19.42 8.06
N GLU A 307 9.29 -20.43 7.46
CA GLU A 307 9.36 -20.72 6.02
C GLU A 307 7.92 -20.93 5.54
N ASP A 308 7.44 -20.09 4.63
CA ASP A 308 6.05 -20.15 4.18
C ASP A 308 5.88 -19.53 2.78
N LEU A 309 4.78 -19.86 2.12
CA LEU A 309 4.37 -19.32 0.83
C LEU A 309 3.16 -18.41 1.03
N GLY A 310 3.35 -17.11 0.81
CA GLY A 310 2.27 -16.14 0.77
C GLY A 310 1.59 -16.15 -0.60
N ASN A 311 0.29 -16.43 -0.62
CA ASN A 311 -0.52 -16.44 -1.83
C ASN A 311 -1.20 -15.08 -2.06
N HIS A 312 -1.80 -14.89 -3.24
CA HIS A 312 -2.56 -13.69 -3.60
C HIS A 312 -1.79 -12.40 -3.31
N ALA A 313 -0.50 -12.41 -3.59
CA ALA A 313 0.37 -11.29 -3.35
C ALA A 313 -0.02 -10.13 -4.28
N GLY A 314 -0.12 -8.94 -3.66
CA GLY A 314 -0.06 -7.65 -4.33
C GLY A 314 1.37 -7.47 -4.81
N MET A 315 1.58 -7.12 -6.08
CA MET A 315 2.93 -6.86 -6.58
C MET A 315 2.95 -5.82 -7.67
N GLU A 316 3.89 -4.87 -7.52
CA GLU A 316 4.21 -3.83 -8.48
C GLU A 316 5.72 -3.81 -8.76
N MET A 317 6.09 -3.59 -10.02
CA MET A 317 7.46 -3.40 -10.46
C MET A 317 7.46 -2.26 -11.48
N VAL A 318 7.86 -1.06 -11.06
CA VAL A 318 7.60 0.18 -11.81
C VAL A 318 8.87 1.00 -11.99
N GLY A 319 9.02 1.58 -13.19
CA GLY A 319 10.08 2.53 -13.50
C GLY A 319 11.38 1.88 -13.97
N ASN A 320 12.50 2.61 -13.85
CA ASN A 320 13.83 2.12 -14.23
C ASN A 320 14.42 1.22 -13.13
N LEU A 321 14.06 -0.05 -13.16
CA LEU A 321 14.47 -1.00 -12.12
C LEU A 321 15.95 -1.37 -12.18
N GLU A 322 16.58 -1.29 -13.35
CA GLU A 322 18.03 -1.48 -13.49
C GLU A 322 18.81 -0.39 -12.75
N GLU A 323 18.34 0.86 -12.81
CA GLU A 323 18.89 1.94 -11.99
C GLU A 323 18.68 1.70 -10.49
N LEU A 324 17.47 1.27 -10.09
CA LEU A 324 17.19 0.95 -8.69
C LEU A 324 18.14 -0.13 -8.13
N ILE A 325 18.37 -1.21 -8.89
CA ILE A 325 19.32 -2.27 -8.47
C ILE A 325 20.74 -1.73 -8.41
N ARG A 326 21.21 -1.02 -9.45
CA ARG A 326 22.59 -0.50 -9.50
C ARG A 326 22.90 0.44 -8.35
N MET A 327 21.93 1.27 -7.94
CA MET A 327 22.09 2.14 -6.77
C MET A 327 22.37 1.30 -5.51
N TRP A 328 21.73 0.14 -5.35
CA TRP A 328 22.00 -0.74 -4.19
C TRP A 328 23.30 -1.52 -4.28
N GLU A 329 23.69 -1.97 -5.46
CA GLU A 329 25.00 -2.61 -5.66
C GLU A 329 26.16 -1.65 -5.37
N SER A 330 25.96 -0.35 -5.62
CA SER A 330 26.98 0.69 -5.38
C SER A 330 27.14 1.13 -3.92
N GLU A 331 26.17 0.81 -3.05
CA GLU A 331 26.20 1.15 -1.61
C GLU A 331 26.70 0.00 -0.71
N GLY A 332 26.91 -1.20 -1.27
CA GLY A 332 27.34 -2.42 -0.56
C GLY A 332 28.84 -2.51 -0.34
#